data_AF-B6GDC7-F1
#
_entry.id   AF-B6GDC7-F1
#
_cell.length_a   1.000
_cell.length_b   1.000
_cell.length_c   1.000
_cell.angle_alpha   90.00
_cell.angle_beta   90.00
_cell.angle_gamma   90.00
#
_symmetry.space_group_name_H-M   'P 1'
#
loop_
_entity.id
_entity.type
_entity.pdbx_description
1 polymer ?
#
loop_
_entity_poly.entity_id
_entity_poly.type
_entity_poly.pdbx_seq_one_letter_code
_entity_poly.pdbx_strand_id
1 'polypeptide(L)'
;MSAAVQASPLNRLAANLEELGLEGMASSVPEYVRLVADGRKGPVDAMLELTDAQMALKRRADDERRTRMASFPYIKTLADFDWGFQPSVPRGLVEQLATLEFVDRGDNVALVGSPGVGKTHLSIAIGHEAVMARKQVYFADCSRLVEDLKHASAKEALARRMRFYEHCSLLIIDELGYLDIGKEDADLLFQLVNRRYALKRSTIATTNVPVGRWGDVFGSNVTASAVADRLCHHCAMIKITGRSYRLKDVSIGGEDGKEDGA
;
A
#
# COMPACT_ATOMS: atom_id res chain seq x y z
N MET A 1 52.74 -26.74 8.10
CA MET A 1 52.18 -25.89 9.17
C MET A 1 51.98 -24.50 8.61
N SER A 2 50.87 -24.28 7.92
CA SER A 2 50.58 -23.01 7.22
C SER A 2 50.06 -21.98 8.23
N ALA A 3 50.60 -20.78 8.12
CA ALA A 3 50.29 -19.62 8.93
C ALA A 3 48.81 -19.20 8.80
N ALA A 4 47.97 -19.73 9.68
CA ALA A 4 46.71 -19.07 10.00
C ALA A 4 47.05 -17.84 10.84
N VAL A 5 47.19 -16.70 10.16
CA VAL A 5 47.25 -15.36 10.76
C VAL A 5 46.14 -15.28 11.82
N GLN A 6 46.52 -15.20 13.10
CA GLN A 6 45.56 -14.99 14.18
C GLN A 6 44.94 -13.61 13.98
N ALA A 7 43.77 -13.57 13.34
CA ALA A 7 42.97 -12.36 13.24
C ALA A 7 42.76 -11.81 14.65
N SER A 8 42.91 -10.49 14.83
CA SER A 8 42.71 -9.83 16.12
C SER A 8 41.35 -10.27 16.73
N PRO A 9 41.20 -10.33 18.07
CA PRO A 9 39.92 -10.67 18.69
C PRO A 9 38.75 -9.86 18.13
N LEU A 10 39.01 -8.60 17.75
CA LEU A 10 38.07 -7.71 17.06
C LEU A 10 37.67 -8.22 15.67
N ASN A 11 38.63 -8.63 14.84
CA ASN A 11 38.36 -9.16 13.51
C ASN A 11 37.60 -10.49 13.59
N ARG A 12 37.90 -11.34 14.59
CA ARG A 12 37.15 -12.57 14.84
C ARG A 12 35.72 -12.28 15.28
N LEU A 13 35.51 -11.29 16.13
CA LEU A 13 34.17 -10.86 16.54
C LEU A 13 33.35 -10.37 15.34
N ALA A 14 33.94 -9.51 14.49
CA ALA A 14 33.27 -9.04 13.28
C ALA A 14 32.88 -10.19 12.34
N ALA A 15 33.81 -11.12 12.07
CA ALA A 15 33.54 -12.30 11.24
C ALA A 15 32.42 -13.19 11.83
N ASN A 16 32.43 -13.43 13.15
CA ASN A 16 31.37 -14.20 13.81
C ASN A 16 30.01 -13.49 13.66
N LEU A 17 29.96 -12.16 13.76
CA LEU A 17 28.72 -11.40 13.60
C LEU A 17 28.20 -11.47 12.17
N GLU A 18 29.08 -11.42 11.17
CA GLU A 18 28.71 -11.63 9.76
C GLU A 18 28.15 -13.04 9.52
N GLU A 19 28.80 -14.08 10.05
CA GLU A 19 28.34 -15.47 9.94
C GLU A 19 26.96 -15.68 10.60
N LEU A 20 26.67 -14.93 11.67
CA LEU A 20 25.36 -14.92 12.34
C LEU A 20 24.30 -14.06 11.63
N GLY A 21 24.63 -13.38 10.53
CA GLY A 21 23.73 -12.45 9.83
C GLY A 21 23.45 -11.16 10.61
N LEU A 22 24.40 -10.74 11.45
CA LEU A 22 24.35 -9.54 12.28
C LEU A 22 25.19 -8.39 11.67
N GLU A 23 24.98 -8.11 10.39
CA GLU A 23 25.72 -7.11 9.59
C GLU A 23 25.73 -5.70 10.18
N GLY A 24 24.63 -5.30 10.83
CA GLY A 24 24.52 -4.00 11.51
C GLY A 24 25.42 -3.92 12.74
N MET A 25 25.59 -5.03 13.47
CA MET A 25 26.57 -5.12 14.55
C MET A 25 27.99 -5.17 13.99
N ALA A 26 28.24 -6.02 12.99
CA ALA A 26 29.56 -6.24 12.42
C ALA A 26 30.20 -4.94 11.89
N SER A 27 29.41 -4.13 11.17
CA SER A 27 29.84 -2.84 10.63
C SER A 27 30.16 -1.80 11.70
N SER A 28 29.53 -1.89 12.88
CA SER A 28 29.63 -0.87 13.93
C SER A 28 30.58 -1.27 15.07
N VAL A 29 30.85 -2.57 15.25
CA VAL A 29 31.67 -3.12 16.36
C VAL A 29 33.04 -2.45 16.55
N PRO A 30 33.83 -2.15 15.50
CA PRO A 30 35.13 -1.49 15.67
C PRO A 30 35.05 -0.13 16.38
N GLU A 31 34.02 0.66 16.07
CA GLU A 31 33.80 1.96 16.68
C GLU A 31 33.45 1.82 18.17
N TYR A 32 32.50 0.94 18.49
CA TYR A 32 32.03 0.75 19.86
C TYR A 32 33.11 0.15 20.76
N VAL A 33 33.94 -0.77 20.26
CA VAL A 33 35.08 -1.30 21.02
C VAL A 33 36.08 -0.18 21.36
N ARG A 34 36.33 0.74 20.43
CA ARG A 34 37.20 1.91 20.69
C ARG A 34 36.58 2.84 21.75
N LEU A 35 35.28 3.12 21.65
CA LEU A 35 34.59 3.97 22.62
C LEU A 35 34.61 3.40 24.05
N VAL A 36 34.51 2.07 24.19
CA VAL A 36 34.63 1.39 25.49
C VAL A 36 36.07 1.43 25.99
N ALA A 37 37.06 1.18 25.12
CA ALA A 37 38.47 1.22 25.49
C ALA A 37 38.92 2.62 25.96
N ASP A 38 38.39 3.68 25.33
CA ASP A 38 38.67 5.08 25.68
C ASP A 38 37.89 5.56 26.92
N GLY A 39 37.08 4.70 27.56
CA GLY A 39 36.24 5.05 28.71
C GLY A 39 35.10 6.02 28.38
N ARG A 40 34.81 6.25 27.10
CA ARG A 40 33.78 7.17 26.61
C ARG A 40 32.38 6.55 26.62
N LYS A 41 32.27 5.23 26.76
CA LYS A 41 31.00 4.50 26.79
C LYS A 41 31.10 3.27 27.68
N GLY A 42 30.03 2.97 28.42
CA GLY A 42 29.92 1.74 29.18
C GLY A 42 29.76 0.51 28.26
N PRO A 43 30.24 -0.68 28.65
CA PRO A 43 30.10 -1.88 27.84
C PRO A 43 28.64 -2.28 27.57
N VAL A 44 27.74 -2.03 28.53
CA VAL A 44 26.31 -2.31 28.37
C VAL A 44 25.69 -1.37 27.34
N ASP A 45 25.95 -0.07 27.42
CA ASP A 45 25.43 0.93 26.48
C ASP A 45 25.95 0.67 25.05
N ALA A 46 27.23 0.31 24.92
CA ALA A 46 27.81 -0.08 23.64
C ALA A 46 27.13 -1.32 23.04
N MET A 47 26.86 -2.34 23.86
CA MET A 47 26.14 -3.54 23.40
C MET A 47 24.70 -3.24 23.01
N LEU A 48 24.00 -2.38 23.77
CA LEU A 48 22.64 -1.96 23.45
C LEU A 48 22.60 -1.26 22.09
N GLU A 49 23.46 -0.26 21.87
CA GLU A 49 23.50 0.49 20.62
C GLU A 49 23.92 -0.38 19.41
N LEU A 50 24.81 -1.35 19.61
CA LEU A 50 25.11 -2.36 18.58
C LEU A 50 23.88 -3.19 18.22
N THR A 51 23.12 -3.65 19.22
CA THR A 51 21.88 -4.39 18.96
C THR A 51 20.80 -3.51 18.33
N ASP A 52 20.73 -2.23 18.68
CA ASP A 52 19.81 -1.27 18.06
C ASP A 52 20.15 -1.03 16.59
N ALA A 53 21.44 -0.90 16.25
CA ALA A 53 21.90 -0.80 14.86
C ALA A 53 21.47 -2.03 14.04
N GLN A 54 21.61 -3.22 14.62
CA GLN A 54 21.15 -4.45 13.98
C GLN A 54 19.63 -4.53 13.83
N MET A 55 18.89 -4.15 14.87
CA MET A 55 17.44 -4.11 14.83
C MET A 55 16.94 -3.11 13.79
N ALA A 56 17.58 -1.95 13.67
CA ALA A 56 17.26 -0.96 12.65
C ALA A 56 17.47 -1.51 11.23
N LEU A 57 18.59 -2.20 10.98
CA LEU A 57 18.87 -2.82 9.68
C LEU A 57 17.82 -3.91 9.35
N LYS A 58 17.51 -4.80 10.30
CA LYS A 58 16.48 -5.83 10.11
C LYS A 58 15.09 -5.24 9.88
N ARG A 59 14.72 -4.17 10.60
CA ARG A 59 13.44 -3.48 10.41
C ARG A 59 13.32 -2.89 9.01
N ARG A 60 14.36 -2.16 8.54
CA ARG A 60 14.40 -1.59 7.19
C ARG A 60 14.26 -2.67 6.11
N ALA A 61 15.01 -3.76 6.23
CA ALA A 61 14.92 -4.87 5.27
C ALA A 61 13.52 -5.51 5.24
N ASP A 62 12.87 -5.67 6.41
CA ASP A 62 11.50 -6.18 6.48
C ASP A 62 10.48 -5.18 5.91
N ASP A 63 10.66 -3.88 6.15
CA ASP A 63 9.82 -2.81 5.61
C ASP A 63 9.88 -2.78 4.08
N GLU A 64 11.09 -2.80 3.51
CA GLU A 64 11.29 -2.89 2.06
C GLU A 64 10.66 -4.16 1.47
N ARG A 65 10.86 -5.30 2.12
CA ARG A 65 10.30 -6.58 1.67
C ARG A 65 8.77 -6.53 1.67
N ARG A 66 8.14 -6.04 2.73
CA ARG A 66 6.67 -5.94 2.82
C ARG A 66 6.12 -4.92 1.83
N THR A 67 6.81 -3.80 1.63
CA THR A 67 6.46 -2.79 0.64
C THR A 67 6.48 -3.39 -0.77
N ARG A 68 7.51 -4.18 -1.12
CA ARG A 68 7.55 -4.92 -2.39
C ARG A 68 6.40 -5.92 -2.51
N MET A 69 6.09 -6.66 -1.44
CA MET A 69 4.99 -7.62 -1.43
C MET A 69 3.61 -6.99 -1.58
N ALA A 70 3.45 -5.72 -1.18
CA ALA A 70 2.21 -4.97 -1.36
C ALA A 70 1.93 -4.63 -2.83
N SER A 71 2.90 -4.80 -3.73
CA SER A 71 2.72 -4.66 -5.18
C SER A 71 2.24 -3.27 -5.61
N PHE A 72 2.60 -2.21 -4.88
CA PHE A 72 2.32 -0.85 -5.32
C PHE A 72 3.03 -0.54 -6.64
N PRO A 73 2.40 0.16 -7.60
CA PRO A 73 3.03 0.55 -8.85
C PRO A 73 4.17 1.57 -8.64
N TYR A 74 4.07 2.33 -7.56
CA TYR A 74 5.05 3.31 -7.09
C TYR A 74 4.79 3.60 -5.62
N ILE A 75 5.76 4.20 -4.91
CA ILE A 75 5.58 4.61 -3.52
C ILE A 75 5.20 6.09 -3.47
N LYS A 76 4.11 6.37 -2.74
CA LYS A 76 3.66 7.70 -2.37
C LYS A 76 3.19 7.69 -0.93
N THR A 77 3.48 8.76 -0.21
CA THR A 77 3.09 8.96 1.17
C THR A 77 2.10 10.12 1.28
N LEU A 78 1.51 10.31 2.46
CA LEU A 78 0.65 11.47 2.72
C LEU A 78 1.43 12.79 2.69
N ALA A 79 2.72 12.75 3.01
CA ALA A 79 3.61 13.92 2.93
C ALA A 79 3.84 14.38 1.48
N ASP A 80 3.77 13.45 0.51
CA ASP A 80 3.89 13.76 -0.91
C ASP A 80 2.61 14.35 -1.52
N PHE A 81 1.50 14.39 -0.78
CA PHE A 81 0.21 14.84 -1.30
C PHE A 81 0.09 16.38 -1.23
N ASP A 82 -0.15 17.02 -2.38
CA ASP A 82 -0.36 18.46 -2.48
C ASP A 82 -1.81 18.82 -2.09
N TRP A 83 -2.02 19.04 -0.79
CA TRP A 83 -3.31 19.44 -0.22
C TRP A 83 -3.82 20.79 -0.75
N GLY A 84 -2.92 21.69 -1.16
CA GLY A 84 -3.29 22.98 -1.72
C GLY A 84 -3.85 22.85 -3.14
N PHE A 85 -3.34 21.90 -3.92
CA PHE A 85 -3.86 21.62 -5.26
C PHE A 85 -5.21 20.87 -5.23
N GLN A 86 -5.45 20.03 -4.21
CA GLN A 86 -6.69 19.28 -4.08
C GLN A 86 -7.45 19.58 -2.77
N PRO A 87 -8.05 20.78 -2.63
CA PRO A 87 -8.73 21.21 -1.41
C PRO A 87 -10.05 20.47 -1.14
N SER A 88 -10.61 19.77 -2.12
CA SER A 88 -11.83 18.97 -1.94
C SER A 88 -11.62 17.73 -1.08
N VAL A 89 -10.38 17.29 -0.88
CA VAL A 89 -10.08 16.13 -0.03
C VAL A 89 -10.20 16.53 1.44
N PRO A 90 -11.04 15.86 2.23
CA PRO A 90 -11.16 16.11 3.66
C PRO A 90 -9.91 15.59 4.40
N ARG A 91 -8.89 16.45 4.56
CA ARG A 91 -7.60 16.09 5.16
C ARG A 91 -7.74 15.38 6.51
N GLY A 92 -8.59 15.89 7.41
CA GLY A 92 -8.79 15.27 8.73
C GLY A 92 -9.32 13.83 8.65
N LEU A 93 -10.19 13.53 7.67
CA LEU A 93 -10.67 12.16 7.45
C LEU A 93 -9.56 11.27 6.87
N VAL A 94 -8.73 11.78 5.95
CA VAL A 94 -7.60 11.00 5.42
C VAL A 94 -6.57 10.71 6.52
N GLU A 95 -6.25 11.69 7.36
CA GLU A 95 -5.36 11.50 8.51
C GLU A 95 -5.95 10.51 9.51
N GLN A 96 -7.27 10.53 9.74
CA GLN A 96 -7.96 9.50 10.52
C GLN A 96 -7.85 8.11 9.88
N LEU A 97 -8.01 7.99 8.56
CA LEU A 97 -7.83 6.71 7.87
C LEU A 97 -6.38 6.20 7.98
N ALA A 98 -5.40 7.11 8.03
CA ALA A 98 -3.99 6.79 8.21
C ALA A 98 -3.67 6.20 9.60
N THR A 99 -4.54 6.34 10.61
CA THR A 99 -4.40 5.64 11.90
C THR A 99 -4.74 4.15 11.79
N LEU A 100 -5.34 3.73 10.67
CA LEU A 100 -5.68 2.35 10.32
C LEU A 100 -6.73 1.68 11.22
N GLU A 101 -7.42 2.43 12.08
CA GLU A 101 -8.53 1.89 12.87
C GLU A 101 -9.60 1.23 12.01
N PHE A 102 -9.84 1.78 10.81
CA PHE A 102 -10.78 1.20 9.85
C PHE A 102 -10.37 -0.21 9.41
N VAL A 103 -9.05 -0.49 9.30
CA VAL A 103 -8.51 -1.81 8.97
C VAL A 103 -8.77 -2.82 10.09
N ASP A 104 -8.67 -2.37 11.34
CA ASP A 104 -8.91 -3.21 12.51
C ASP A 104 -10.40 -3.50 12.73
N ARG A 105 -11.28 -2.59 12.32
CA ARG A 105 -12.74 -2.80 12.30
C ARG A 105 -13.23 -3.65 11.11
N GLY A 106 -12.44 -3.75 10.05
CA GLY A 106 -12.86 -4.37 8.80
C GLY A 106 -13.73 -3.47 7.92
N ASP A 107 -13.67 -2.15 8.13
CA ASP A 107 -14.38 -1.15 7.32
C ASP A 107 -13.66 -0.95 5.98
N ASN A 108 -14.38 -0.47 4.97
CA ASN A 108 -13.86 -0.18 3.65
C ASN A 108 -13.66 1.33 3.44
N VAL A 109 -12.98 1.68 2.35
CA VAL A 109 -12.85 3.06 1.89
C VAL A 109 -13.14 3.10 0.40
N ALA A 110 -13.95 4.05 -0.04
CA ALA A 110 -14.20 4.30 -1.46
C ALA A 110 -13.72 5.70 -1.82
N LEU A 111 -12.71 5.78 -2.70
CA LEU A 111 -12.21 7.03 -3.28
C LEU A 111 -12.87 7.22 -4.64
N VAL A 112 -13.70 8.24 -4.77
CA VAL A 112 -14.53 8.48 -5.96
C VAL A 112 -14.19 9.84 -6.56
N GLY A 113 -13.99 9.93 -7.87
CA GLY A 113 -13.72 11.21 -8.53
C GLY A 113 -13.07 11.08 -9.90
N SER A 114 -12.96 12.20 -10.62
CA SER A 114 -12.42 12.25 -11.98
C SER A 114 -10.97 11.72 -12.07
N PRO A 115 -10.48 11.34 -13.25
CA PRO A 115 -9.08 10.94 -13.44
C PRO A 115 -8.10 12.04 -12.98
N GLY A 116 -6.98 11.63 -12.40
CA GLY A 116 -5.90 12.55 -12.02
C GLY A 116 -6.12 13.38 -10.74
N VAL A 117 -7.22 13.21 -10.02
CA VAL A 117 -7.50 13.99 -8.80
C VAL A 117 -6.81 13.50 -7.52
N GLY A 118 -6.04 12.40 -7.58
CA GLY A 118 -5.26 11.90 -6.44
C GLY A 118 -5.78 10.64 -5.73
N LYS A 119 -6.82 9.98 -6.25
CA LYS A 119 -7.40 8.75 -5.66
C LYS A 119 -6.35 7.66 -5.42
N THR A 120 -5.63 7.25 -6.48
CA THR A 120 -4.59 6.21 -6.40
C THR A 120 -3.44 6.62 -5.48
N HIS A 121 -3.08 7.92 -5.43
CA HIS A 121 -2.06 8.42 -4.51
C HIS A 121 -2.50 8.17 -3.07
N LEU A 122 -3.72 8.60 -2.71
CA LEU A 122 -4.23 8.46 -1.35
C LEU A 122 -4.40 6.99 -0.95
N SER A 123 -4.86 6.12 -1.86
CA SER A 123 -4.95 4.68 -1.58
C SER A 123 -3.57 4.08 -1.30
N ILE A 124 -2.57 4.38 -2.13
CA ILE A 124 -1.18 3.93 -1.94
C ILE A 124 -0.61 4.49 -0.63
N ALA A 125 -0.84 5.76 -0.32
CA ALA A 125 -0.32 6.40 0.89
C ALA A 125 -0.89 5.75 2.16
N ILE A 126 -2.20 5.53 2.23
CA ILE A 126 -2.83 4.81 3.34
C ILE A 126 -2.36 3.35 3.38
N GLY A 127 -2.21 2.72 2.21
CA GLY A 127 -1.64 1.38 2.09
C GLY A 127 -0.21 1.30 2.62
N HIS A 128 0.61 2.31 2.35
CA HIS A 128 1.98 2.39 2.83
C HIS A 128 2.01 2.50 4.36
N GLU A 129 1.17 3.33 4.96
CA GLU A 129 1.02 3.37 6.44
C GLU A 129 0.64 1.99 6.99
N ALA A 130 -0.26 1.25 6.32
CA ALA A 130 -0.60 -0.11 6.72
C ALA A 130 0.57 -1.10 6.63
N VAL A 131 1.43 -0.97 5.61
CA VAL A 131 2.67 -1.76 5.51
C VAL A 131 3.62 -1.44 6.66
N MET A 132 3.82 -0.16 6.97
CA MET A 132 4.69 0.29 8.08
C MET A 132 4.16 -0.19 9.44
N ALA A 133 2.83 -0.25 9.60
CA ALA A 133 2.15 -0.85 10.74
C ALA A 133 2.14 -2.40 10.72
N ARG A 134 2.97 -3.03 9.88
CA ARG A 134 3.15 -4.49 9.73
C ARG A 134 1.90 -5.25 9.28
N LYS A 135 0.87 -4.56 8.78
CA LYS A 135 -0.34 -5.19 8.21
C LYS A 135 -0.02 -5.74 6.81
N GLN A 136 -0.70 -6.83 6.43
CA GLN A 136 -0.54 -7.40 5.08
C GLN A 136 -1.38 -6.60 4.09
N VAL A 137 -0.73 -5.98 3.12
CA VAL A 137 -1.37 -5.15 2.10
C VAL A 137 -1.15 -5.80 0.73
N TYR A 138 -2.12 -5.65 -0.18
CA TYR A 138 -1.92 -5.95 -1.58
C TYR A 138 -2.64 -4.91 -2.44
N PHE A 139 -1.97 -4.41 -3.47
CA PHE A 139 -2.50 -3.50 -4.46
C PHE A 139 -2.71 -4.22 -5.79
N ALA A 140 -3.86 -4.01 -6.41
CA ALA A 140 -4.13 -4.47 -7.76
C ALA A 140 -5.04 -3.49 -8.50
N ASP A 141 -4.77 -3.30 -9.79
CA ASP A 141 -5.78 -2.73 -10.70
C ASP A 141 -6.93 -3.73 -10.83
N CYS A 142 -8.17 -3.25 -10.90
CA CYS A 142 -9.36 -4.09 -10.96
C CYS A 142 -9.30 -5.08 -12.15
N SER A 143 -8.76 -4.65 -13.29
CA SER A 143 -8.58 -5.49 -14.50
C SER A 143 -7.67 -6.68 -14.23
N ARG A 144 -6.49 -6.40 -13.70
CA ARG A 144 -5.47 -7.40 -13.41
C ARG A 144 -5.92 -8.38 -12.34
N LEU A 145 -6.64 -7.88 -11.33
CA LEU A 145 -7.22 -8.72 -10.28
C LEU A 145 -8.21 -9.74 -10.86
N VAL A 146 -9.13 -9.27 -11.70
CA VAL A 146 -10.15 -10.10 -12.34
C VAL A 146 -9.52 -11.09 -13.32
N GLU A 147 -8.59 -10.63 -14.16
CA GLU A 147 -7.87 -11.47 -15.12
C GLU A 147 -7.10 -12.60 -14.40
N ASP A 148 -6.45 -12.29 -13.29
CA ASP A 148 -5.74 -13.26 -12.49
C ASP A 148 -6.68 -14.31 -11.87
N LEU A 149 -7.83 -13.89 -11.34
CA LEU A 149 -8.86 -14.82 -10.84
C LEU A 149 -9.42 -15.70 -11.95
N LYS A 150 -9.67 -15.14 -13.14
CA LYS A 150 -10.16 -15.87 -14.31
C LYS A 150 -9.16 -16.93 -14.76
N HIS A 151 -7.89 -16.55 -14.87
CA HIS A 151 -6.82 -17.48 -15.20
C HIS A 151 -6.64 -18.57 -14.14
N ALA A 152 -6.80 -18.25 -12.85
CA ALA A 152 -6.80 -19.24 -11.78
C ALA A 152 -8.01 -20.18 -11.85
N SER A 153 -9.18 -19.70 -12.27
CA SER A 153 -10.39 -20.50 -12.51
C SER A 153 -10.17 -21.52 -13.62
N ALA A 154 -9.61 -21.10 -14.76
CA ALA A 154 -9.29 -21.98 -15.88
C ALA A 154 -8.28 -23.09 -15.52
N LYS A 155 -7.51 -22.92 -14.44
CA LYS A 155 -6.50 -23.87 -13.94
C LYS A 155 -6.93 -24.62 -12.68
N GLU A 156 -8.23 -24.61 -12.35
CA GLU A 156 -8.79 -25.24 -11.14
C GLU A 156 -8.12 -24.78 -9.82
N ALA A 157 -7.48 -23.61 -9.85
CA ALA A 157 -6.72 -23.04 -8.72
C ALA A 157 -7.43 -21.84 -8.07
N LEU A 158 -8.68 -21.54 -8.47
CA LEU A 158 -9.44 -20.37 -8.02
C LEU A 158 -9.55 -20.27 -6.51
N ALA A 159 -9.84 -21.38 -5.83
CA ALA A 159 -9.99 -21.40 -4.38
C ALA A 159 -8.69 -20.96 -3.66
N ARG A 160 -7.53 -21.41 -4.16
CA ARG A 160 -6.22 -20.99 -3.63
C ARG A 160 -5.96 -19.52 -3.92
N ARG A 161 -6.33 -19.04 -5.11
CA ARG A 161 -6.08 -17.65 -5.50
C ARG A 161 -7.00 -16.66 -4.79
N MET A 162 -8.27 -17.01 -4.57
CA MET A 162 -9.16 -16.21 -3.72
C MET A 162 -8.64 -16.12 -2.28
N ARG A 163 -8.14 -17.22 -1.70
CA ARG A 163 -7.53 -17.20 -0.37
C ARG A 163 -6.39 -16.17 -0.25
N PHE A 164 -5.56 -16.06 -1.29
CA PHE A 164 -4.49 -15.07 -1.31
C PHE A 164 -5.03 -13.63 -1.16
N TYR A 165 -6.05 -13.27 -1.94
CA TYR A 165 -6.64 -11.93 -1.91
C TYR A 165 -7.55 -11.67 -0.72
N GLU A 166 -8.22 -12.68 -0.16
CA GLU A 166 -9.17 -12.48 0.93
C GLU A 166 -8.48 -12.39 2.30
N HIS A 167 -7.27 -12.93 2.48
CA HIS A 167 -6.59 -12.96 3.79
C HIS A 167 -5.74 -11.73 4.10
N CYS A 168 -5.34 -10.94 3.10
CA CYS A 168 -4.60 -9.72 3.37
C CYS A 168 -5.46 -8.76 4.20
N SER A 169 -4.83 -8.11 5.18
CA SER A 169 -5.49 -7.15 6.08
C SER A 169 -6.14 -6.01 5.30
N LEU A 170 -5.46 -5.54 4.25
CA LEU A 170 -5.93 -4.48 3.37
C LEU A 170 -5.72 -4.87 1.90
N LEU A 171 -6.80 -4.88 1.13
CA LEU A 171 -6.74 -5.00 -0.33
C LEU A 171 -7.04 -3.64 -0.94
N ILE A 172 -6.21 -3.19 -1.87
CA ILE A 172 -6.47 -1.98 -2.66
C ILE A 172 -6.84 -2.42 -4.07
N ILE A 173 -8.04 -2.03 -4.50
CA ILE A 173 -8.57 -2.27 -5.83
C ILE A 173 -8.63 -0.92 -6.55
N ASP A 174 -7.66 -0.67 -7.43
CA ASP A 174 -7.58 0.57 -8.19
C ASP A 174 -8.39 0.49 -9.49
N GLU A 175 -8.90 1.63 -9.96
CA GLU A 175 -9.61 1.77 -11.24
C GLU A 175 -10.84 0.86 -11.40
N LEU A 176 -11.57 0.63 -10.31
CA LEU A 176 -12.87 -0.02 -10.35
C LEU A 176 -13.84 0.86 -11.16
N GLY A 177 -14.34 0.37 -12.30
CA GLY A 177 -15.23 1.14 -13.17
C GLY A 177 -14.71 1.41 -14.59
N TYR A 178 -13.46 1.05 -14.90
CA TYR A 178 -12.87 1.34 -16.22
C TYR A 178 -13.00 0.20 -17.24
N LEU A 179 -13.68 -0.90 -16.90
CA LEU A 179 -13.73 -2.09 -17.73
C LEU A 179 -15.17 -2.44 -18.08
N ASP A 180 -15.38 -2.89 -19.33
CA ASP A 180 -16.51 -3.75 -19.68
C ASP A 180 -16.24 -5.13 -19.06
N ILE A 181 -16.63 -5.29 -17.80
CA ILE A 181 -16.47 -6.55 -17.09
C ILE A 181 -17.58 -7.49 -17.59
N GLY A 182 -17.19 -8.57 -18.28
CA GLY A 182 -18.14 -9.62 -18.63
C GLY A 182 -18.82 -10.19 -17.37
N LYS A 183 -20.02 -10.75 -17.50
CA LYS A 183 -20.80 -11.25 -16.34
C LYS A 183 -19.99 -12.20 -15.43
N GLU A 184 -19.25 -13.13 -16.01
CA GLU A 184 -18.40 -14.09 -15.28
C GLU A 184 -17.30 -13.38 -14.48
N ASP A 185 -16.71 -12.34 -15.06
CA ASP A 185 -15.64 -11.55 -14.47
C ASP A 185 -16.16 -10.71 -13.28
N ALA A 186 -17.40 -10.21 -13.40
CA ALA A 186 -18.09 -9.50 -12.32
C ALA A 186 -18.43 -10.43 -11.16
N ASP A 187 -18.84 -11.67 -11.46
CA ASP A 187 -19.13 -12.69 -10.45
C ASP A 187 -17.87 -13.10 -9.65
N LEU A 188 -16.69 -13.11 -10.29
CA LEU A 188 -15.41 -13.36 -9.60
C LEU A 188 -15.06 -12.23 -8.62
N LEU A 189 -15.19 -10.97 -9.06
CA LEU A 189 -14.96 -9.83 -8.17
C LEU A 189 -15.96 -9.83 -7.00
N PHE A 190 -17.23 -10.10 -7.30
CA PHE A 190 -18.27 -10.21 -6.29
C PHE A 190 -17.95 -11.27 -5.24
N GLN A 191 -17.53 -12.47 -5.67
CA GLN A 191 -17.14 -13.53 -4.75
C GLN A 191 -16.00 -13.08 -3.83
N LEU A 192 -14.97 -12.42 -4.36
CA LEU A 192 -13.86 -11.92 -3.56
C LEU A 192 -14.32 -10.87 -2.54
N VAL A 193 -15.08 -9.87 -2.98
CA VAL A 193 -15.62 -8.81 -2.12
C VAL A 193 -16.50 -9.41 -1.01
N ASN A 194 -17.37 -10.37 -1.35
CA ASN A 194 -18.24 -11.04 -0.40
C ASN A 194 -17.46 -11.82 0.66
N ARG A 195 -16.39 -12.53 0.28
CA ARG A 195 -15.54 -13.26 1.22
C ARG A 195 -14.77 -12.32 2.15
N ARG A 196 -14.23 -11.22 1.61
CA ARG A 196 -13.56 -10.19 2.43
C ARG A 196 -14.51 -9.56 3.44
N TYR A 197 -15.72 -9.23 3.01
CA TYR A 197 -16.78 -8.73 3.88
C TYR A 197 -17.09 -9.72 5.02
N ALA A 198 -17.29 -11.00 4.70
CA ALA A 198 -17.56 -12.05 5.69
C ALA A 198 -16.42 -12.24 6.70
N LEU A 199 -15.16 -12.06 6.26
CA LEU A 199 -13.97 -12.16 7.10
C LEU A 199 -13.60 -10.86 7.84
N LYS A 200 -14.39 -9.79 7.70
CA LYS A 200 -14.08 -8.44 8.23
C LYS A 200 -12.70 -7.94 7.79
N ARG A 201 -12.42 -8.06 6.48
CA ARG A 201 -11.18 -7.61 5.86
C ARG A 201 -11.41 -6.37 5.01
N SER A 202 -10.65 -5.32 5.28
CA SER A 202 -10.84 -4.00 4.70
C SER A 202 -10.38 -3.89 3.25
N THR A 203 -11.13 -3.13 2.47
CA THR A 203 -10.82 -2.87 1.06
C THR A 203 -10.84 -1.37 0.80
N ILE A 204 -9.79 -0.84 0.17
CA ILE A 204 -9.82 0.49 -0.45
C ILE A 204 -10.14 0.28 -1.93
N ALA A 205 -11.20 0.91 -2.43
CA ALA A 205 -11.52 0.93 -3.85
C ALA A 205 -11.35 2.36 -4.39
N THR A 206 -10.76 2.50 -5.58
CA THR A 206 -10.79 3.77 -6.33
C THR A 206 -11.66 3.63 -7.56
N THR A 207 -12.45 4.67 -7.84
CA THR A 207 -13.35 4.67 -9.00
C THR A 207 -13.55 6.07 -9.55
N ASN A 208 -13.70 6.18 -10.87
CA ASN A 208 -14.19 7.37 -11.55
C ASN A 208 -15.69 7.29 -11.87
N VAL A 209 -16.33 6.16 -11.58
CA VAL A 209 -17.75 5.92 -11.84
C VAL A 209 -18.53 6.03 -10.52
N PRO A 210 -19.58 6.86 -10.46
CA PRO A 210 -20.46 6.88 -9.30
C PRO A 210 -21.05 5.49 -9.03
N VAL A 211 -21.22 5.10 -7.76
CA VAL A 211 -21.76 3.78 -7.37
C VAL A 211 -23.09 3.46 -8.07
N GLY A 212 -23.96 4.46 -8.25
CA GLY A 212 -25.24 4.28 -8.96
C GLY A 212 -25.13 3.91 -10.45
N ARG A 213 -23.93 4.04 -11.05
CA ARG A 213 -23.63 3.65 -12.44
C ARG A 213 -22.79 2.39 -12.54
N TRP A 214 -22.55 1.69 -11.44
CA TRP A 214 -21.82 0.43 -11.48
C TRP A 214 -22.58 -0.67 -12.24
N GLY A 215 -23.89 -0.54 -12.40
CA GLY A 215 -24.68 -1.42 -13.28
C GLY A 215 -24.14 -1.51 -14.70
N ASP A 216 -23.72 -0.37 -15.26
CA ASP A 216 -23.14 -0.27 -16.60
C ASP A 216 -21.77 -0.97 -16.68
N VAL A 217 -20.98 -0.89 -15.59
CA VAL A 217 -19.64 -1.48 -15.50
C VAL A 217 -19.68 -3.00 -15.35
N PHE A 218 -20.58 -3.51 -14.50
CA PHE A 218 -20.67 -4.94 -14.19
C PHE A 218 -21.62 -5.71 -15.11
N GLY A 219 -22.22 -5.04 -16.11
CA GLY A 219 -23.19 -5.62 -17.05
C GLY A 219 -24.51 -6.08 -16.41
N SER A 220 -24.72 -5.80 -15.12
CA SER A 220 -25.90 -6.22 -14.36
C SER A 220 -26.09 -5.32 -13.14
N ASN A 221 -27.26 -4.67 -13.05
CA ASN A 221 -27.66 -3.90 -11.87
C ASN A 221 -27.72 -4.76 -10.60
N VAL A 222 -28.03 -6.06 -10.73
CA VAL A 222 -28.11 -6.97 -9.58
C VAL A 222 -26.72 -7.22 -9.01
N THR A 223 -25.75 -7.57 -9.86
CA THR A 223 -24.36 -7.83 -9.43
C THR A 223 -23.73 -6.55 -8.91
N ALA A 224 -23.91 -5.43 -9.62
CA ALA A 224 -23.44 -4.12 -9.19
C ALA A 224 -23.97 -3.73 -7.81
N SER A 225 -25.28 -3.88 -7.58
CA SER A 225 -25.90 -3.59 -6.29
C SER A 225 -25.35 -4.50 -5.19
N ALA A 226 -25.12 -5.78 -5.49
CA ALA A 226 -24.59 -6.73 -4.53
C ALA A 226 -23.13 -6.43 -4.14
N VAL A 227 -22.28 -6.01 -5.10
CA VAL A 227 -20.91 -5.55 -4.85
C VAL A 227 -20.92 -4.24 -4.07
N ALA A 228 -21.74 -3.27 -4.50
CA ALA A 228 -21.87 -1.98 -3.84
C ALA A 228 -22.35 -2.12 -2.40
N ASP A 229 -23.33 -2.98 -2.14
CA ASP A 229 -23.84 -3.28 -0.80
C ASP A 229 -22.69 -3.74 0.12
N ARG A 230 -21.89 -4.72 -0.30
CA ARG A 230 -20.78 -5.25 0.52
C ARG A 230 -19.60 -4.28 0.67
N LEU A 231 -19.27 -3.53 -0.39
CA LEU A 231 -18.18 -2.55 -0.32
C LEU A 231 -18.58 -1.28 0.43
N CYS A 232 -19.84 -0.85 0.32
CA CYS A 232 -20.28 0.47 0.79
C CYS A 232 -21.06 0.44 2.11
N HIS A 233 -21.47 -0.73 2.63
CA HIS A 233 -22.23 -0.82 3.90
C HIS A 233 -21.46 -0.27 5.11
N HIS A 234 -20.20 -0.68 5.29
CA HIS A 234 -19.28 -0.12 6.29
C HIS A 234 -18.13 0.56 5.56
N CYS A 235 -18.36 1.79 5.07
CA CYS A 235 -17.40 2.44 4.17
C CYS A 235 -17.26 3.94 4.43
N ALA A 236 -16.01 4.39 4.53
CA ALA A 236 -15.69 5.81 4.41
C ALA A 236 -15.64 6.20 2.93
N MET A 237 -16.60 6.99 2.46
CA MET A 237 -16.64 7.45 1.07
C MET A 237 -16.05 8.86 0.95
N ILE A 238 -14.96 8.99 0.20
CA ILE A 238 -14.32 10.27 -0.09
C ILE A 238 -14.54 10.60 -1.56
N LYS A 239 -15.33 11.64 -1.79
CA LYS A 239 -15.55 12.21 -3.13
C LYS A 239 -14.55 13.33 -3.36
N ILE A 240 -13.75 13.20 -4.41
CA ILE A 240 -12.70 14.15 -4.77
C ILE A 240 -13.10 14.86 -6.06
N THR A 241 -13.25 16.17 -5.98
CA THR A 241 -13.59 17.04 -7.09
C THR A 241 -12.47 18.06 -7.33
N GLY A 242 -12.05 18.23 -8.57
CA GLY A 242 -10.98 19.16 -8.90
C GLY A 242 -10.33 18.85 -10.23
N ARG A 243 -9.33 19.66 -10.58
CA ARG A 243 -8.55 19.48 -11.81
C ARG A 243 -7.60 18.29 -11.69
N SER A 244 -7.21 17.73 -12.83
CA SER A 244 -6.23 16.65 -12.90
C SER A 244 -4.85 17.17 -12.52
N TYR A 245 -4.21 16.55 -11.51
CA TYR A 245 -2.83 16.84 -11.13
C TYR A 245 -1.85 16.52 -12.27
N ARG A 246 -2.17 15.53 -13.11
CA ARG A 246 -1.36 15.15 -14.28
C ARG A 246 -1.27 16.25 -15.33
N LEU A 247 -2.19 17.23 -15.29
CA LEU A 247 -2.24 18.38 -16.21
C LEU A 247 -1.83 19.69 -15.54
N LYS A 248 -1.24 19.66 -14.33
CA LYS A 248 -0.86 20.86 -13.57
C LYS A 248 0.12 21.75 -14.32
N ASP A 249 1.08 21.15 -15.03
CA ASP A 249 2.13 21.84 -15.79
C ASP A 249 1.84 21.90 -17.29
N VAL A 250 0.72 21.30 -17.73
CA VAL A 250 0.27 21.40 -19.11
C VAL A 250 -0.49 22.71 -19.23
N SER A 251 0.18 23.74 -19.73
CA SER A 251 -0.45 24.98 -20.17
C SER A 251 -1.49 24.65 -21.24
N ILE A 252 -2.77 24.59 -20.86
CA ILE A 252 -3.87 24.61 -21.83
C ILE A 252 -3.89 26.04 -22.39
N GLY A 253 -3.14 26.28 -23.45
CA GLY A 253 -3.36 27.42 -24.33
C GLY A 253 -4.61 27.16 -25.15
N GLY A 254 -5.59 28.07 -25.09
CA GLY A 254 -6.84 28.02 -25.87
C GLY A 254 -8.02 28.47 -25.03
N GLU A 255 -8.22 29.79 -24.88
CA GLU A 255 -9.15 30.64 -25.67
C GLU A 255 -10.31 31.09 -24.78
N ASP A 256 -10.08 32.20 -24.06
CA ASP A 256 -11.16 33.10 -23.66
C ASP A 256 -11.73 33.71 -24.95
N GLY A 257 -12.73 33.05 -25.51
CA GLY A 257 -13.58 33.60 -26.55
C GLY A 257 -14.31 34.82 -26.00
N LYS A 258 -13.78 35.99 -26.34
CA LYS A 258 -14.38 37.32 -26.19
C LYS A 258 -15.89 37.32 -26.32
N GLU A 259 -16.58 37.75 -25.27
CA GLU A 259 -17.82 38.51 -25.40
C GLU A 259 -17.46 39.89 -25.98
N ASP A 260 -17.37 39.99 -27.30
CA ASP A 260 -17.47 41.27 -28.00
C ASP A 260 -18.95 41.48 -28.32
N GLY A 261 -19.54 42.46 -27.64
CA GLY A 261 -20.94 42.87 -27.84
C GLY A 261 -21.20 43.47 -29.22
N ALA A 262 -22.43 43.26 -29.68
CA ALA A 262 -23.19 44.14 -30.56
C ALA A 262 -24.68 43.88 -30.33
#